data_AF-A0A928XBN5-F1
#
_entry.id   AF-A0A928XBN5-F1
#
_cell.length_a   1.000
_cell.length_b   1.000
_cell.length_c   1.000
_cell.angle_alpha   90.00
_cell.angle_beta   90.00
_cell.angle_gamma   90.00
#
_symmetry.space_group_name_H-M   'P 1'
#
loop_
_entity.id
_entity.type
_entity.pdbx_description
1 polymer ?
#
loop_
_entity_poly.entity_id
_entity_poly.type
_entity_poly.pdbx_seq_one_letter_code
_entity_poly.pdbx_strand_id
1 'polypeptide(L)'
;MRKLVTGLFVGVVALGVSASAYAECTCKAIDASGTGWCADCKHGKVFFVEIGSEGLFKALQGTKMKAEDIKCPGCKTAFEKNGSCDKCHVTFCDGTCYKSFVSAAMAPGKATDPATIKCPACKSAAEGKSEGSYCEPCKGGFVGRYMFAAKDAYEAAKKAMTVLATATKTKCETCATAMVTNGTCEHCKVTYKNGEKVNKS
;
A
#
# COMPACT_ATOMS: atom_id res chain seq x y z
N MET A 1 72.56 22.75 -21.36
CA MET A 1 72.32 23.07 -19.94
C MET A 1 70.89 23.55 -19.75
N ARG A 2 69.95 22.66 -19.37
CA ARG A 2 68.57 23.04 -19.03
C ARG A 2 68.31 22.58 -17.60
N LYS A 3 68.03 23.54 -16.73
CA LYS A 3 67.85 23.36 -15.27
C LYS A 3 66.48 22.73 -14.97
N LEU A 4 66.50 21.67 -14.17
CA LEU A 4 65.35 21.16 -13.42
C LEU A 4 64.95 22.20 -12.37
N VAL A 5 63.66 22.56 -12.32
CA VAL A 5 63.06 23.27 -11.19
C VAL A 5 61.98 22.36 -10.62
N THR A 6 62.31 21.72 -9.50
CA THR A 6 61.42 20.84 -8.75
C THR A 6 60.54 21.71 -7.85
N GLY A 7 59.28 21.91 -8.25
CA GLY A 7 58.27 22.62 -7.45
C GLY A 7 57.58 21.66 -6.49
N LEU A 8 57.80 21.87 -5.19
CA LEU A 8 57.15 21.16 -4.09
C LEU A 8 55.72 21.71 -3.91
N PHE A 9 54.70 20.98 -4.38
CA PHE A 9 53.29 21.30 -4.11
C PHE A 9 52.88 20.74 -2.75
N VAL A 10 52.62 21.61 -1.79
CA VAL A 10 51.98 21.27 -0.51
C VAL A 10 50.47 21.24 -0.74
N GLY A 11 49.91 20.03 -0.92
CA GLY A 11 48.47 19.83 -1.05
C GLY A 11 47.79 19.86 0.32
N VAL A 12 46.96 20.88 0.56
CA VAL A 12 46.04 20.94 1.70
C VAL A 12 44.90 19.97 1.44
N VAL A 13 44.85 18.86 2.19
CA VAL A 13 43.71 17.93 2.19
C VAL A 13 42.60 18.56 3.02
N ALA A 14 41.65 19.21 2.35
CA ALA A 14 40.40 19.62 2.97
C ALA A 14 39.57 18.36 3.25
N LEU A 15 39.53 17.94 4.52
CA LEU A 15 38.58 16.94 5.00
C LEU A 15 37.18 17.54 4.89
N GLY A 16 36.51 17.25 3.78
CA GLY A 16 35.09 17.54 3.60
C GLY A 16 34.30 16.74 4.63
N VAL A 17 33.86 17.41 5.68
CA VAL A 17 32.84 16.91 6.60
C VAL A 17 31.57 16.75 5.77
N SER A 18 31.32 15.55 5.28
CA SER A 18 30.05 15.20 4.66
C SER A 18 28.97 15.35 5.72
N ALA A 19 28.27 16.49 5.69
CA ALA A 19 27.02 16.67 6.39
C ALA A 19 26.12 15.51 5.98
N SER A 20 25.99 14.52 6.86
CA SER A 20 25.00 13.47 6.72
C SER A 20 23.67 14.19 6.65
N ALA A 21 23.08 14.24 5.44
CA ALA A 21 21.72 14.72 5.27
C ALA A 21 20.86 13.78 6.13
N TYR A 22 20.55 14.20 7.36
CA TYR A 22 19.63 13.50 8.22
C TYR A 22 18.33 13.43 7.42
N ALA A 23 18.00 12.24 6.91
CA ALA A 23 16.75 12.02 6.23
C ALA A 23 15.65 12.46 7.20
N GLU A 24 14.93 13.53 6.86
CA GLU A 24 13.88 14.03 7.73
C GLU A 24 12.84 12.93 7.90
N CYS A 25 12.44 12.72 9.15
CA CYS A 25 11.42 11.76 9.52
C CYS A 25 10.13 12.01 8.70
N THR A 26 9.70 11.00 7.94
CA THR A 26 8.61 11.14 6.96
C THR A 26 7.20 11.08 7.56
N CYS A 27 7.07 10.94 8.88
CA CYS A 27 5.79 10.73 9.58
C CYS A 27 4.73 11.77 9.21
N LYS A 28 5.10 13.06 9.12
CA LYS A 28 4.15 14.13 8.74
C LYS A 28 3.57 13.93 7.34
N ALA A 29 4.40 13.50 6.39
CA ALA A 29 3.96 13.22 5.02
C ALA A 29 3.08 11.96 4.96
N ILE A 30 3.39 10.94 5.77
CA ILE A 30 2.59 9.72 5.91
C ILE A 30 1.21 10.05 6.52
N ASP A 31 1.17 10.91 7.54
CA ASP A 31 -0.08 11.35 8.16
C ASP A 31 -0.97 12.12 7.19
N ALA A 32 -0.38 12.99 6.36
CA ALA A 32 -1.11 13.76 5.37
C ALA A 32 -1.66 12.89 4.22
N SER A 33 -0.82 12.01 3.67
CA SER A 33 -1.18 11.17 2.52
C SER A 33 -2.00 9.93 2.89
N GLY A 34 -1.92 9.48 4.14
CA GLY A 34 -2.53 8.25 4.62
C GLY A 34 -1.83 6.97 4.16
N THR A 35 -0.71 7.07 3.45
CA THR A 35 0.06 5.91 2.98
C THR A 35 1.56 6.20 3.02
N GLY A 36 2.34 5.29 3.60
CA GLY A 36 3.80 5.32 3.57
C GLY A 36 4.42 4.65 4.79
N TRP A 37 5.74 4.52 4.80
CA TRP A 37 6.51 3.87 5.87
C TRP A 37 7.66 4.77 6.30
N CYS A 38 7.81 4.95 7.61
CA CYS A 38 8.95 5.63 8.21
C CYS A 38 9.93 4.59 8.73
N ALA A 39 11.10 4.51 8.11
CA ALA A 39 12.13 3.54 8.48
C ALA A 39 12.72 3.81 9.88
N ASP A 40 12.73 5.06 10.32
CA ASP A 40 13.28 5.48 11.61
C ASP A 40 12.30 5.20 12.76
N CYS A 41 11.03 5.57 12.59
CA CYS A 41 9.99 5.36 13.60
C CYS A 41 9.39 3.94 13.57
N LYS A 42 9.75 3.11 12.58
CA LYS A 42 9.22 1.74 12.39
C LYS A 42 7.69 1.69 12.39
N HIS A 43 7.08 2.68 11.77
CA HIS A 43 5.63 2.76 11.63
C HIS A 43 5.26 3.09 10.18
N GLY A 44 4.02 2.81 9.81
CA GLY A 44 3.49 3.24 8.53
C GLY A 44 1.99 3.35 8.53
N LYS A 45 1.47 3.84 7.42
CA LYS A 45 0.04 3.83 7.13
C LYS A 45 -0.21 3.22 5.77
N VAL A 46 -1.35 2.56 5.63
CA VAL A 46 -1.92 2.12 4.35
C VAL A 46 -3.41 2.41 4.40
N PHE A 47 -3.90 3.22 3.46
CA PHE A 47 -5.31 3.66 3.45
C PHE A 47 -5.76 4.30 4.78
N PHE A 48 -4.90 5.10 5.39
CA PHE A 48 -5.07 5.73 6.72
C PHE A 48 -5.12 4.77 7.91
N VAL A 49 -4.89 3.47 7.72
CA VAL A 49 -4.76 2.48 8.80
C VAL A 49 -3.31 2.40 9.24
N GLU A 50 -3.07 2.48 10.55
CA GLU A 50 -1.74 2.31 11.12
C GLU A 50 -1.23 0.88 10.98
N ILE A 51 0.00 0.76 10.50
CA ILE A 51 0.71 -0.51 10.27
C ILE A 51 1.99 -0.49 11.11
N GLY A 52 2.08 -1.38 12.10
CA GLY A 52 3.27 -1.52 12.95
C GLY A 52 4.31 -2.53 12.44
N SER A 53 4.06 -3.16 11.28
CA SER A 53 4.91 -4.21 10.71
C SER A 53 5.35 -3.85 9.29
N GLU A 54 6.66 -3.85 9.06
CA GLU A 54 7.24 -3.53 7.76
C GLU A 54 6.88 -4.58 6.70
N GLY A 55 6.82 -5.87 7.09
CA GLY A 55 6.42 -6.97 6.22
C GLY A 55 4.96 -6.82 5.76
N LEU A 56 4.04 -6.53 6.69
CA LEU A 56 2.64 -6.26 6.35
C LEU A 56 2.51 -5.03 5.45
N PHE A 57 3.24 -3.94 5.76
CA PHE A 57 3.26 -2.74 4.92
C PHE A 57 3.69 -3.05 3.49
N LYS A 58 4.81 -3.78 3.31
CA LYS A 58 5.35 -4.19 2.01
C LYS A 58 4.37 -5.10 1.26
N ALA A 59 3.70 -6.02 1.95
CA ALA A 59 2.72 -6.92 1.34
C ALA A 59 1.49 -6.19 0.79
N LEU A 60 1.15 -5.04 1.36
CA LEU A 60 0.06 -4.18 0.89
C LEU A 60 0.48 -3.24 -0.25
N GLN A 61 1.77 -3.11 -0.56
CA GLN A 61 2.19 -2.26 -1.67
C GLN A 61 1.85 -2.89 -3.02
N GLY A 62 1.43 -2.04 -3.96
CA GLY A 62 1.38 -2.39 -5.37
C GLY A 62 2.75 -2.19 -6.02
N THR A 63 3.03 -2.93 -7.08
CA THR A 63 4.23 -2.72 -7.91
C THR A 63 3.79 -2.25 -9.29
N LYS A 64 4.29 -1.09 -9.75
CA LYS A 64 4.06 -0.65 -11.13
C LYS A 64 4.76 -1.62 -12.08
N MET A 65 4.03 -2.09 -13.07
CA MET A 65 4.50 -3.05 -14.07
C MET A 65 4.39 -2.43 -15.45
N LYS A 66 5.33 -2.78 -16.34
CA LYS A 66 5.18 -2.56 -17.77
C LYS A 66 4.67 -3.84 -18.41
N ALA A 67 3.92 -3.72 -19.51
CA ALA A 67 3.32 -4.88 -20.19
C ALA A 67 4.39 -5.88 -20.64
N GLU A 68 5.56 -5.39 -21.04
CA GLU A 68 6.67 -6.18 -21.56
C GLU A 68 7.33 -7.05 -20.48
N ASP A 69 7.24 -6.65 -19.21
CA ASP A 69 7.82 -7.36 -18.07
C ASP A 69 6.96 -8.57 -17.62
N ILE A 70 5.73 -8.66 -18.10
CA ILE A 70 4.76 -9.67 -17.66
C ILE A 70 4.92 -10.94 -18.49
N LYS A 71 5.40 -12.02 -17.87
CA LYS A 71 5.65 -13.30 -18.58
C LYS A 71 4.45 -14.25 -18.59
N CYS A 72 3.61 -14.22 -17.55
CA CYS A 72 2.46 -15.11 -17.43
C CYS A 72 1.33 -14.65 -18.37
N PRO A 73 0.82 -15.51 -19.29
CA PRO A 73 -0.28 -15.13 -20.19
C PRO A 73 -1.53 -14.64 -19.46
N GLY A 74 -1.91 -15.31 -18.36
CA GLY A 74 -3.03 -14.88 -17.52
C GLY A 74 -2.80 -13.51 -16.89
N CYS A 75 -1.57 -13.19 -16.47
CA CYS A 75 -1.24 -11.86 -15.97
C CYS A 75 -1.25 -10.80 -17.08
N LYS A 76 -0.87 -11.12 -18.32
CA LYS A 76 -0.96 -10.18 -19.46
C LYS A 76 -2.41 -9.80 -19.71
N THR A 77 -3.30 -10.80 -19.84
CA THR A 77 -4.74 -10.57 -20.00
C THR A 77 -5.33 -9.77 -18.84
N ALA A 78 -4.91 -10.07 -17.60
CA ALA A 78 -5.35 -9.34 -16.42
C ALA A 78 -4.84 -7.89 -16.42
N PHE A 79 -3.58 -7.65 -16.81
CA PHE A 79 -3.01 -6.30 -16.92
C PHE A 79 -3.77 -5.44 -17.94
N GLU A 80 -4.05 -5.99 -19.13
CA GLU A 80 -4.79 -5.29 -20.20
C GLU A 80 -6.23 -4.92 -19.79
N LYS A 81 -6.85 -5.77 -18.95
CA LYS A 81 -8.26 -5.61 -18.55
C LYS A 81 -8.44 -5.00 -17.16
N ASN A 82 -7.37 -4.60 -16.46
CA ASN A 82 -7.43 -4.25 -15.04
C ASN A 82 -8.16 -5.33 -14.20
N GLY A 83 -7.81 -6.60 -14.43
CA GLY A 83 -8.44 -7.77 -13.83
C GLY A 83 -7.50 -8.57 -12.93
N SER A 84 -7.89 -9.82 -12.66
CA SER A 84 -7.14 -10.75 -11.82
C SER A 84 -6.61 -11.93 -12.62
N CYS A 85 -5.44 -12.43 -12.26
CA CYS A 85 -4.90 -13.67 -12.79
C CYS A 85 -5.14 -14.81 -11.81
N ASP A 86 -5.96 -15.78 -12.19
CA ASP A 86 -6.33 -16.91 -11.33
C ASP A 86 -5.14 -17.82 -10.99
N LYS A 87 -4.15 -17.92 -11.88
CA LYS A 87 -2.96 -18.76 -11.66
C LYS A 87 -1.97 -18.13 -10.68
N CYS A 88 -1.76 -16.82 -10.79
CA CYS A 88 -0.76 -16.11 -9.99
C CYS A 88 -1.37 -15.44 -8.76
N HIS A 89 -2.71 -15.42 -8.64
CA HIS A 89 -3.45 -14.78 -7.57
C HIS A 89 -3.06 -13.30 -7.35
N VAL A 90 -2.83 -12.58 -8.45
CA VAL A 90 -2.54 -11.14 -8.44
C VAL A 90 -3.61 -10.39 -9.20
N THR A 91 -3.86 -9.15 -8.79
CA THR A 91 -4.81 -8.24 -9.44
C THR A 91 -4.08 -7.03 -9.99
N PHE A 92 -4.49 -6.58 -11.18
CA PHE A 92 -3.94 -5.39 -11.81
C PHE A 92 -4.96 -4.26 -11.79
N CYS A 93 -4.52 -3.06 -11.45
CA CYS A 93 -5.33 -1.84 -11.54
C CYS A 93 -4.43 -0.66 -11.92
N ASP A 94 -4.74 -0.02 -13.04
CA ASP A 94 -4.05 1.13 -13.62
C ASP A 94 -2.52 0.93 -13.72
N GLY A 95 -2.14 -0.21 -14.30
CA GLY A 95 -0.75 -0.60 -14.49
C GLY A 95 -0.01 -1.04 -13.22
N THR A 96 -0.72 -1.21 -12.10
CA THR A 96 -0.15 -1.64 -10.81
C THR A 96 -0.55 -3.08 -10.52
N CYS A 97 0.41 -3.93 -10.22
CA CYS A 97 0.19 -5.30 -9.75
C CYS A 97 0.07 -5.32 -8.23
N TYR A 98 -1.01 -5.91 -7.72
CA TYR A 98 -1.27 -6.11 -6.30
C TYR A 98 -1.28 -7.61 -6.00
N LYS A 99 -0.43 -8.03 -5.07
CA LYS A 99 -0.49 -9.38 -4.47
C LYS A 99 -1.50 -9.45 -3.34
N SER A 100 -1.71 -8.33 -2.65
CA SER A 100 -2.73 -8.23 -1.61
C SER A 100 -4.09 -7.98 -2.22
N PHE A 101 -5.07 -8.83 -1.89
CA PHE A 101 -6.46 -8.58 -2.29
C PHE A 101 -7.05 -7.35 -1.59
N VAL A 102 -6.52 -6.98 -0.42
CA VAL A 102 -6.94 -5.76 0.29
C VAL A 102 -6.59 -4.54 -0.55
N SER A 103 -5.34 -4.43 -0.98
CA SER A 103 -4.89 -3.31 -1.80
C SER A 103 -5.54 -3.32 -3.18
N ALA A 104 -5.77 -4.50 -3.76
CA ALA A 104 -6.51 -4.65 -5.00
C ALA A 104 -7.97 -4.14 -4.87
N ALA A 105 -8.66 -4.46 -3.77
CA ALA A 105 -10.03 -4.00 -3.53
C ALA A 105 -10.11 -2.50 -3.28
N MET A 106 -9.06 -1.90 -2.71
CA MET A 106 -8.98 -0.46 -2.46
C MET A 106 -8.53 0.35 -3.68
N ALA A 107 -7.79 -0.25 -4.61
CA ALA A 107 -7.19 0.43 -5.76
C ALA A 107 -8.17 1.22 -6.65
N PRO A 108 -9.42 0.76 -6.91
CA PRO A 108 -10.40 1.54 -7.68
C PRO A 108 -10.89 2.80 -6.95
N GLY A 109 -10.66 2.89 -5.64
CA GLY A 109 -11.09 4.01 -4.82
C GLY A 109 -10.29 5.27 -5.12
N LYS A 110 -10.98 6.41 -5.23
CA LYS A 110 -10.34 7.71 -5.39
C LYS A 110 -10.24 8.42 -4.05
N ALA A 111 -9.04 8.83 -3.65
CA ALA A 111 -8.86 9.65 -2.48
C ALA A 111 -9.59 10.99 -2.67
N THR A 112 -10.46 11.32 -1.71
CA THR A 112 -11.29 12.52 -1.74
C THR A 112 -11.11 13.29 -0.44
N ASP A 113 -10.88 14.59 -0.55
CA ASP A 113 -10.86 15.48 0.61
C ASP A 113 -12.29 15.66 1.16
N PRO A 114 -12.57 15.26 2.41
CA PRO A 114 -13.90 15.41 3.01
C PRO A 114 -14.42 16.85 3.02
N ALA A 115 -13.53 17.86 3.01
CA ALA A 115 -13.93 19.26 2.96
C ALA A 115 -14.65 19.63 1.65
N THR A 116 -14.39 18.90 0.57
CA THR A 116 -14.98 19.14 -0.76
C THR A 116 -16.34 18.47 -0.95
N ILE A 117 -16.74 17.58 -0.04
CA ILE A 117 -17.97 16.78 -0.16
C ILE A 117 -19.18 17.58 0.29
N LYS A 118 -20.15 17.78 -0.62
CA LYS A 118 -21.38 18.53 -0.34
C LYS A 118 -22.47 17.71 0.34
N CYS A 119 -22.57 16.40 0.04
CA CYS A 119 -23.58 15.54 0.64
C CYS A 119 -23.23 15.27 2.12
N PRO A 120 -24.10 15.62 3.09
CA PRO A 120 -23.78 15.45 4.52
C PRO A 120 -23.49 14.01 4.92
N ALA A 121 -24.23 13.05 4.37
CA ALA A 121 -24.03 11.63 4.64
C ALA A 121 -22.67 11.14 4.10
N CYS A 122 -22.34 11.48 2.84
CA CYS A 122 -21.04 11.14 2.26
C CYS A 122 -19.88 11.82 3.01
N LYS A 123 -20.06 13.08 3.43
CA LYS A 123 -19.05 13.80 4.20
C LYS A 123 -18.81 13.14 5.56
N SER A 124 -19.89 12.79 6.27
CA SER A 124 -19.80 12.05 7.54
C SER A 124 -19.09 10.71 7.38
N ALA A 125 -19.37 9.96 6.31
CA ALA A 125 -18.68 8.71 6.00
C ALA A 125 -17.19 8.93 5.70
N ALA A 126 -16.84 9.93 4.88
CA ALA A 126 -15.47 10.25 4.53
C ALA A 126 -14.62 10.76 5.71
N GLU A 127 -15.27 11.41 6.68
CA GLU A 127 -14.67 11.83 7.95
C GLU A 127 -14.55 10.68 8.98
N GLY A 128 -15.04 9.48 8.64
CA GLY A 128 -15.03 8.32 9.55
C GLY A 128 -16.00 8.46 10.72
N LYS A 129 -16.98 9.36 10.64
CA LYS A 129 -18.00 9.58 11.69
C LYS A 129 -19.18 8.62 11.60
N SER A 130 -19.27 7.84 10.52
CA SER A 130 -20.25 6.78 10.33
C SER A 130 -19.62 5.63 9.56
N GLU A 131 -20.17 4.41 9.69
CA GLU A 131 -19.68 3.22 8.99
C GLU A 131 -19.88 3.25 7.46
N GLY A 132 -20.45 4.33 6.94
CA GLY A 132 -20.72 4.54 5.53
C GLY A 132 -21.78 3.59 4.97
N SER A 133 -22.63 4.13 4.11
CA SER A 133 -23.43 3.34 3.18
C SER A 133 -23.13 3.81 1.76
N TYR A 134 -23.43 2.96 0.78
CA TYR A 134 -23.42 3.42 -0.60
C TYR A 134 -24.54 4.46 -0.77
N CYS A 135 -24.17 5.69 -1.10
CA CYS A 135 -25.09 6.79 -1.27
C CYS A 135 -25.71 6.72 -2.67
N GLU A 136 -26.94 6.23 -2.77
CA GLU A 136 -27.65 6.12 -4.05
C GLU A 136 -27.80 7.45 -4.81
N PRO A 137 -28.09 8.60 -4.16
CA PRO A 137 -28.13 9.88 -4.86
C PRO A 137 -26.77 10.34 -5.42
N CYS A 138 -25.68 10.05 -4.71
CA CYS A 138 -24.33 10.45 -5.14
C CYS A 138 -23.63 9.38 -5.99
N LYS A 139 -24.26 8.21 -6.16
CA LYS A 139 -23.71 7.02 -6.83
C LYS A 139 -22.27 6.74 -6.39
N GLY A 140 -22.08 6.67 -5.07
CA GLY A 140 -20.79 6.31 -4.51
C GLY A 140 -20.84 5.95 -3.03
N GLY A 141 -19.91 5.11 -2.62
CA GLY A 141 -19.68 4.74 -1.22
C GLY A 141 -18.27 5.14 -0.77
N PHE A 142 -18.11 5.39 0.53
CA PHE A 142 -16.84 5.80 1.12
C PHE A 142 -16.30 4.74 2.07
N VAL A 143 -15.02 4.40 1.89
CA VAL A 143 -14.27 3.59 2.84
C VAL A 143 -13.06 4.42 3.30
N GLY A 144 -13.16 4.98 4.50
CA GLY A 144 -12.29 6.08 4.92
C GLY A 144 -12.39 7.26 3.94
N ARG A 145 -11.25 7.79 3.49
CA ARG A 145 -11.20 8.90 2.53
C ARG A 145 -11.31 8.48 1.06
N TYR A 146 -11.56 7.21 0.76
CA TYR A 146 -11.62 6.70 -0.61
C TYR A 146 -13.08 6.57 -1.06
N MET A 147 -13.41 7.23 -2.17
CA MET A 147 -14.71 7.13 -2.82
C MET A 147 -14.69 6.04 -3.90
N PHE A 148 -15.70 5.18 -3.87
CA PHE A 148 -15.92 4.11 -4.83
C PHE A 148 -17.21 4.40 -5.60
N ALA A 149 -17.10 4.52 -6.92
CA ALA A 149 -18.24 4.83 -7.78
C ALA A 149 -19.15 3.61 -8.03
N ALA A 150 -18.59 2.40 -7.97
CA ALA A 150 -19.34 1.16 -8.16
C ALA A 150 -19.67 0.53 -6.80
N LYS A 151 -20.90 0.03 -6.66
CA LYS A 151 -21.42 -0.51 -5.39
C LYS A 151 -20.72 -1.80 -4.99
N ASP A 152 -20.43 -2.68 -5.94
CA ASP A 152 -19.66 -3.90 -5.74
C ASP A 152 -18.23 -3.61 -5.28
N ALA A 153 -17.55 -2.63 -5.89
CA ALA A 153 -16.21 -2.20 -5.50
C ALA A 153 -16.20 -1.63 -4.07
N TYR A 154 -17.21 -0.83 -3.71
CA TYR A 154 -17.41 -0.34 -2.36
C TYR A 154 -17.57 -1.48 -1.33
N GLU A 155 -18.44 -2.45 -1.59
CA GLU A 155 -18.65 -3.58 -0.67
C GLU A 155 -17.40 -4.46 -0.55
N ALA A 156 -16.65 -4.65 -1.65
CA ALA A 156 -15.37 -5.35 -1.63
C ALA A 156 -14.33 -4.60 -0.77
N ALA A 157 -14.22 -3.28 -0.93
CA ALA A 157 -13.34 -2.42 -0.14
C ALA A 157 -13.68 -2.45 1.36
N LYS A 158 -14.97 -2.46 1.73
CA LYS A 158 -15.39 -2.62 3.14
C LYS A 158 -14.88 -3.92 3.75
N LYS A 159 -15.11 -5.04 3.06
CA LYS A 159 -14.65 -6.37 3.52
C LYS A 159 -13.13 -6.40 3.65
N ALA A 160 -12.42 -5.88 2.64
CA ALA A 160 -10.97 -5.76 2.67
C ALA A 160 -10.45 -4.97 3.87
N MET A 161 -11.09 -3.86 4.23
CA MET A 161 -10.70 -3.05 5.39
C MET A 161 -10.96 -3.74 6.72
N THR A 162 -12.01 -4.55 6.84
CA THR A 162 -12.21 -5.42 8.02
C THR A 162 -11.09 -6.43 8.16
N VAL A 163 -10.64 -7.03 7.05
CA VAL A 163 -9.48 -7.94 7.08
C VAL A 163 -8.21 -7.20 7.48
N LEU A 164 -7.96 -6.01 6.91
CA LEU A 164 -6.79 -5.21 7.25
C LEU A 164 -6.78 -4.85 8.75
N ALA A 165 -7.90 -4.37 9.29
CA ALA A 165 -8.03 -4.05 10.71
C ALA A 165 -7.80 -5.26 11.64
N THR A 166 -8.06 -6.48 11.15
CA THR A 166 -7.78 -7.71 11.89
C THR A 166 -6.30 -8.10 11.75
N ALA A 167 -5.73 -7.96 10.55
CA ALA A 167 -4.33 -8.23 10.28
C ALA A 167 -3.41 -7.32 11.11
N THR A 168 -3.73 -6.03 11.26
CA THR A 168 -2.91 -5.09 12.07
C THR A 168 -2.91 -5.40 13.56
N LYS A 169 -3.93 -6.10 14.07
CA LYS A 169 -4.03 -6.56 15.46
C LYS A 169 -3.40 -7.95 15.66
N THR A 170 -2.99 -8.62 14.58
CA THR A 170 -2.45 -9.97 14.65
C THR A 170 -0.98 -9.93 15.10
N LYS A 171 -0.67 -10.65 16.19
CA LYS A 171 0.69 -10.67 16.77
C LYS A 171 1.75 -11.29 15.85
N CYS A 172 1.35 -12.26 15.04
CA CYS A 172 2.25 -12.93 14.10
C CYS A 172 2.25 -12.19 12.76
N GLU A 173 3.35 -11.50 12.45
CA GLU A 173 3.52 -10.71 11.23
C GLU A 173 3.32 -11.54 9.94
N THR A 174 3.78 -12.79 9.91
CA THR A 174 3.58 -13.68 8.76
C THR A 174 2.12 -14.15 8.65
N CYS A 175 1.39 -14.27 9.75
CA CYS A 175 -0.07 -14.48 9.70
C CYS A 175 -0.76 -13.24 9.14
N ALA A 176 -0.42 -12.04 9.62
CA ALA A 176 -1.01 -10.80 9.12
C ALA A 176 -0.76 -10.63 7.61
N THR A 177 0.45 -10.93 7.15
CA THR A 177 0.81 -10.92 5.72
C THR A 177 0.02 -11.97 4.93
N ALA A 178 -0.06 -13.22 5.43
CA ALA A 178 -0.82 -14.29 4.79
C ALA A 178 -2.32 -13.95 4.71
N MET A 179 -2.89 -13.30 5.74
CA MET A 179 -4.28 -12.86 5.78
C MET A 179 -4.63 -11.92 4.64
N VAL A 180 -3.75 -10.99 4.27
CA VAL A 180 -4.02 -9.99 3.23
C VAL A 180 -3.60 -10.43 1.83
N THR A 181 -2.86 -11.53 1.70
CA THR A 181 -2.32 -12.07 0.43
C THR A 181 -2.88 -13.44 0.04
N ASN A 182 -3.83 -13.98 0.81
CA ASN A 182 -4.35 -15.35 0.64
C ASN A 182 -3.25 -16.42 0.70
N GLY A 183 -2.28 -16.22 1.59
CA GLY A 183 -1.10 -17.08 1.72
C GLY A 183 -1.19 -18.08 2.87
N THR A 184 -0.08 -18.78 3.09
CA THR A 184 0.13 -19.62 4.27
C THR A 184 1.18 -19.00 5.17
N CYS A 185 0.88 -18.88 6.46
CA CYS A 185 1.86 -18.48 7.45
C CYS A 185 2.89 -19.61 7.63
N GLU A 186 4.16 -19.34 7.34
CA GLU A 186 5.22 -20.36 7.44
C GLU A 186 5.53 -20.77 8.87
N HIS A 187 5.27 -19.91 9.87
CA HIS A 187 5.48 -20.22 11.27
C HIS A 187 4.31 -20.99 11.89
N CYS A 188 3.08 -20.49 11.72
CA CYS A 188 1.88 -21.09 12.32
C CYS A 188 1.26 -22.20 11.45
N LYS A 189 1.72 -22.37 10.20
CA LYS A 189 1.21 -23.32 9.21
C LYS A 189 -0.29 -23.19 8.89
N VAL A 190 -0.87 -22.01 9.16
CA VAL A 190 -2.27 -21.66 8.87
C VAL A 190 -2.35 -21.02 7.48
N THR A 191 -3.27 -21.52 6.65
CA THR A 191 -3.59 -20.92 5.36
C THR A 191 -4.78 -19.98 5.49
N TYR A 192 -4.73 -18.86 4.79
CA TYR A 192 -5.79 -17.86 4.77
C TYR A 192 -6.37 -17.68 3.37
N LYS A 193 -7.67 -17.41 3.29
CA LYS A 193 -8.37 -17.00 2.07
C LYS A 193 -9.37 -15.92 2.43
N ASN A 194 -9.27 -14.77 1.77
CA ASN A 194 -10.08 -13.58 2.01
C ASN A 194 -10.07 -13.15 3.49
N GLY A 195 -8.92 -13.28 4.16
CA GLY A 195 -8.75 -12.97 5.58
C GLY A 195 -9.20 -14.05 6.56
N GLU A 196 -9.85 -15.11 6.10
CA GLU A 196 -10.35 -16.21 6.93
C GLU A 196 -9.40 -17.41 6.91
N LYS A 197 -9.30 -18.13 8.03
CA LYS A 197 -8.52 -19.37 8.08
C LYS A 197 -9.23 -20.44 7.25
N VAL A 198 -8.49 -21.15 6.43
CA VAL A 198 -9.00 -22.33 5.72
C VAL A 198 -8.37 -23.58 6.31
N ASN A 199 -9.21 -24.57 6.65
CA ASN A 199 -8.72 -25.88 7.03
C ASN A 199 -8.10 -26.53 5.79
N LYS A 200 -6.93 -27.17 5.95
CA LYS A 200 -6.40 -28.05 4.90
C LYS A 200 -7.36 -29.23 4.80
N SER A 201 -8.15 -29.26 3.72
CA SER A 201 -8.87 -30.45 3.28
C SER A 201 -7.90 -31.54 2.89
#